data_AF-A0A316NGN7-F1
#
_entry.id   AF-A0A316NGN7-F1
#
_cell.length_a   1.000
_cell.length_b   1.000
_cell.length_c   1.000
_cell.angle_alpha   90.00
_cell.angle_beta   90.00
_cell.angle_gamma   90.00
#
_symmetry.space_group_name_H-M   'P 1'
#
loop_
_entity.id
_entity.type
_entity.pdbx_description
1 polymer ?
#
loop_
_entity_poly.entity_id
_entity_poly.type
_entity_poly.pdbx_seq_one_letter_code
_entity_poly.pdbx_strand_id
1 'polypeptide(L)'
;MEFTVILFDLILAVPLFFLLNWFEQKKNGTSFEINLAHIGCSLIYLVLVTGMLGLLGLSYFTQNIFLVVFFEAIYRFIYLHYVWERESFVNRKAYLMIFAITILLAYLLDVSFLSKVETVFPDANEMKTVVWLLIILFLYLLFKDQVRLDFMKESTTTFAKKKEYVVTSYAKLKMKYHDEVTKFKNKQLVPLFYAMMVYENYQHPPVVRYVRERFFGRKQSTYGVMQIPSSIPLTDLQSIEKSMEKIEQIMKKSKMTKSNFDAVKILKEYYQNDEIVTNIMEIYQDIVSFDEV
;
A
#
# COMPACT_ATOMS: atom_id res chain seq x y z
N MET A 1 21.25 26.62 -0.08
CA MET A 1 21.20 25.24 -0.58
C MET A 1 20.86 25.32 -2.06
N GLU A 2 21.71 24.79 -2.92
CA GLU A 2 21.45 24.83 -4.36
C GLU A 2 20.36 23.84 -4.74
N PHE A 3 19.52 24.23 -5.70
CA PHE A 3 18.41 23.39 -6.19
C PHE A 3 18.88 22.03 -6.72
N THR A 4 20.11 21.97 -7.26
CA THR A 4 20.75 20.76 -7.77
C THR A 4 21.00 19.72 -6.69
N VAL A 5 21.42 20.13 -5.49
CA VAL A 5 21.63 19.23 -4.34
C VAL A 5 20.31 18.65 -3.87
N ILE A 6 19.29 19.50 -3.73
CA ILE A 6 17.93 19.08 -3.32
C ILE A 6 17.34 18.07 -4.32
N LEU A 7 17.51 18.33 -5.62
CA LEU A 7 17.05 17.41 -6.67
C LEU A 7 17.79 16.07 -6.60
N PHE A 8 19.08 16.10 -6.26
CA PHE A 8 19.88 14.89 -6.10
C PHE A 8 19.41 14.05 -4.91
N ASP A 9 19.13 14.68 -3.76
CA ASP A 9 18.57 14.02 -2.58
C ASP A 9 17.21 13.37 -2.87
N LEU A 10 16.37 14.08 -3.65
CA LEU A 10 15.08 13.57 -4.09
C LEU A 10 15.23 12.31 -4.96
N ILE A 11 16.24 12.28 -5.84
CA ILE A 11 16.54 11.09 -6.66
C ILE A 11 17.04 9.93 -5.80
N LEU A 12 17.92 10.20 -4.83
CA LEU A 12 18.45 9.18 -3.91
C LEU A 12 17.39 8.58 -2.98
N ALA A 13 16.31 9.31 -2.70
CA ALA A 13 15.21 8.79 -1.91
C ALA A 13 14.45 7.65 -2.61
N VAL A 14 14.51 7.55 -3.95
CA VAL A 14 13.82 6.48 -4.71
C VAL A 14 14.40 5.09 -4.40
N PRO A 15 15.72 4.84 -4.52
CA PRO A 15 16.32 3.58 -4.08
C PRO A 15 16.01 3.23 -2.62
N LEU A 16 16.06 4.21 -1.71
CA LEU A 16 15.75 4.00 -0.30
C LEU A 16 14.30 3.53 -0.10
N PHE A 17 13.34 4.16 -0.78
CA PHE A 17 11.93 3.76 -0.76
C PHE A 17 11.73 2.29 -1.15
N PHE A 18 12.36 1.85 -2.25
CA PHE A 18 12.27 0.44 -2.68
C PHE A 18 12.95 -0.52 -1.71
N LEU A 19 14.11 -0.15 -1.16
CA LEU A 19 14.84 -0.95 -0.18
C LEU A 19 14.01 -1.17 1.09
N LEU A 20 13.41 -0.11 1.62
CA LEU A 20 12.56 -0.18 2.82
C LEU A 20 11.30 -1.03 2.57
N ASN A 21 10.63 -0.83 1.42
CA ASN A 21 9.47 -1.63 1.04
C ASN A 21 9.79 -3.13 0.92
N TRP A 22 11.00 -3.48 0.46
CA TRP A 22 11.42 -4.87 0.37
C TRP A 22 11.60 -5.53 1.75
N PHE A 23 12.14 -4.80 2.73
CA PHE A 23 12.27 -5.29 4.10
C PHE A 23 10.90 -5.38 4.82
N GLU A 24 9.98 -4.46 4.53
CA GLU A 24 8.65 -4.42 5.14
C GLU A 24 7.73 -5.53 4.61
N GLN A 25 7.80 -5.88 3.31
CA GLN A 25 7.00 -6.96 2.73
C GLN A 25 7.33 -8.37 3.25
N LYS A 26 8.52 -8.56 3.84
CA LYS A 26 8.99 -9.88 4.32
C LYS A 26 8.38 -10.33 5.64
N LYS A 27 7.68 -9.45 6.38
CA LYS A 27 6.95 -9.80 7.61
C LYS A 27 5.43 -9.70 7.35
N ASN A 28 4.82 -10.83 7.01
CA ASN A 28 3.37 -11.09 7.03
C ASN A 28 2.47 -10.13 6.24
N GLY A 29 2.63 -10.07 4.91
CA GLY A 29 1.57 -10.02 3.87
C GLY A 29 0.39 -9.04 3.91
N THR A 30 0.11 -8.31 4.99
CA THR A 30 -1.15 -7.57 5.17
C THR A 30 -1.07 -6.37 6.11
N SER A 31 -0.06 -6.25 6.98
CA SER A 31 0.13 -5.09 7.86
C SER A 31 1.48 -4.45 7.57
N PHE A 32 1.46 -3.16 7.26
CA PHE A 32 2.64 -2.35 7.04
C PHE A 32 3.28 -2.03 8.42
N GLU A 33 3.87 -3.04 9.06
CA GLU A 33 4.56 -2.86 10.33
C GLU A 33 5.88 -2.12 10.09
N ILE A 34 5.84 -0.80 10.23
CA ILE A 34 7.07 -0.01 10.30
C ILE A 34 7.76 -0.36 11.63
N ASN A 35 8.79 -1.17 11.50
CA ASN A 35 9.59 -1.64 12.61
C ASN A 35 10.79 -0.69 12.82
N LEU A 36 11.44 -0.76 13.98
CA LEU A 36 12.74 -0.08 14.23
C LEU A 36 13.79 -0.35 13.13
N ALA A 37 13.64 -1.44 12.37
CA ALA A 37 14.42 -1.73 11.18
C ALA A 37 14.36 -0.62 10.12
N HIS A 38 13.22 0.07 9.97
CA HIS A 38 13.07 1.21 9.06
C HIS A 38 14.03 2.35 9.42
N ILE A 39 14.15 2.64 10.72
CA ILE A 39 15.08 3.64 11.25
C ILE A 39 16.52 3.21 10.92
N GLY A 40 16.89 1.99 11.30
CA GLY A 40 18.24 1.46 11.07
C GLY A 40 18.64 1.44 9.60
N CYS A 41 17.78 0.92 8.72
CA CYS A 41 18.03 0.85 7.28
C CYS A 41 18.22 2.24 6.66
N SER A 42 17.41 3.21 7.07
CA SER A 42 17.52 4.60 6.57
C SER A 42 18.86 5.22 6.96
N LEU A 43 19.28 5.07 8.22
CA LEU A 43 20.56 5.62 8.68
C LEU A 43 21.77 4.93 8.02
N ILE A 44 21.74 3.60 7.89
CA ILE A 44 22.80 2.84 7.21
C ILE A 44 22.89 3.24 5.74
N TYR A 45 21.75 3.42 5.07
CA TYR A 45 21.70 3.88 3.69
C TYR A 45 22.39 5.24 3.52
N LEU A 46 22.11 6.21 4.39
CA LEU A 46 22.77 7.52 4.36
C LEU A 46 24.29 7.40 4.49
N VAL A 47 24.78 6.60 5.44
CA VAL A 47 26.23 6.38 5.63
C VAL A 47 26.86 5.80 4.37
N LEU A 48 26.24 4.76 3.79
CA LEU A 48 26.75 4.09 2.58
C LEU A 48 26.78 5.03 1.37
N VAL A 49 25.69 5.78 1.14
CA VAL A 49 25.60 6.71 0.01
C VAL A 49 26.59 7.85 0.17
N THR A 50 26.69 8.45 1.37
CA THR A 50 27.65 9.51 1.64
C THR A 50 29.08 9.01 1.41
N GLY A 51 29.41 7.79 1.86
CA GLY A 51 30.73 7.20 1.63
C GLY A 51 31.03 6.90 0.18
N MET A 52 30.07 6.37 -0.59
CA MET A 52 30.22 6.18 -2.03
C MET A 52 30.42 7.51 -2.77
N LEU A 53 29.65 8.55 -2.42
CA LEU A 53 29.79 9.88 -3.03
C LEU A 53 31.16 10.48 -2.73
N GLY A 54 31.66 10.31 -1.50
CA GLY A 54 33.02 10.71 -1.13
C GLY A 54 34.09 10.03 -1.98
N LEU A 55 34.00 8.70 -2.18
CA LEU A 55 34.93 7.95 -3.04
C LEU A 55 34.89 8.39 -4.51
N LEU A 56 33.75 8.84 -5.00
CA LEU A 56 33.57 9.31 -6.38
C LEU A 56 33.95 10.79 -6.56
N GLY A 57 34.40 11.48 -5.50
CA GLY A 57 34.70 12.92 -5.53
C GLY A 57 33.45 13.81 -5.62
N LEU A 58 32.28 13.25 -5.31
CA LEU A 58 30.97 13.92 -5.38
C LEU A 58 30.49 14.44 -4.01
N SER A 59 31.41 14.69 -3.07
CA SER A 59 31.11 15.15 -1.71
C SER A 59 30.31 16.46 -1.66
N TYR A 60 30.29 17.24 -2.74
CA TYR A 60 29.40 18.41 -2.84
C TYR A 60 27.92 18.05 -2.64
N PHE A 61 27.48 16.88 -3.11
CA PHE A 61 26.09 16.41 -3.01
C PHE A 61 25.73 15.81 -1.65
N THR A 62 26.65 15.77 -0.68
CA THR A 62 26.35 15.27 0.67
C THR A 62 25.84 16.34 1.61
N GLN A 63 25.73 17.59 1.15
CA GLN A 63 25.22 18.70 1.95
C GLN A 63 23.74 18.50 2.27
N ASN A 64 23.40 18.33 3.55
CA ASN A 64 22.02 18.09 4.00
C ASN A 64 21.44 16.75 3.51
N ILE A 65 22.29 15.71 3.35
CA ILE A 65 21.90 14.38 2.86
C ILE A 65 20.77 13.75 3.70
N PHE A 66 20.52 14.22 4.92
CA PHE A 66 19.34 13.82 5.70
C PHE A 66 18.01 14.07 4.96
N LEU A 67 17.96 15.02 4.01
CA LEU A 67 16.80 15.30 3.17
C LEU A 67 16.35 14.10 2.33
N VAL A 68 17.25 13.17 2.01
CA VAL A 68 16.90 11.90 1.38
C VAL A 68 15.83 11.15 2.19
N VAL A 69 15.96 11.12 3.51
CA VAL A 69 14.97 10.45 4.39
C VAL A 69 13.67 11.24 4.45
N PHE A 70 13.75 12.58 4.40
CA PHE A 70 12.57 13.42 4.32
C PHE A 70 11.79 13.20 3.01
N PHE A 71 12.49 13.12 1.87
CA PHE A 71 11.86 12.85 0.57
C PHE A 71 11.32 11.42 0.48
N GLU A 72 11.98 10.46 1.10
CA GLU A 72 11.45 9.10 1.22
C GLU A 72 10.11 9.09 1.97
N ALA A 73 10.01 9.84 3.08
CA ALA A 73 8.77 9.98 3.83
C ALA A 73 7.64 10.57 2.96
N ILE A 74 7.96 11.54 2.10
CA ILE A 74 7.00 12.11 1.13
C ILE A 74 6.58 11.06 0.10
N TYR A 75 7.52 10.34 -0.52
CA TYR A 75 7.20 9.28 -1.47
C TYR A 75 6.30 8.22 -0.86
N ARG A 76 6.57 7.84 0.38
CA ARG A 76 5.78 6.86 1.09
C ARG A 76 4.40 7.37 1.47
N PHE A 77 4.28 8.62 1.90
CA PHE A 77 2.98 9.25 2.13
C PHE A 77 2.14 9.26 0.85
N ILE A 78 2.73 9.63 -0.28
CA ILE A 78 2.06 9.59 -1.60
C ILE A 78 1.67 8.15 -1.96
N TYR A 79 2.57 7.19 -1.77
CA TYR A 79 2.32 5.79 -2.06
C TYR A 79 1.16 5.22 -1.24
N LEU A 80 1.13 5.45 0.08
CA LEU A 80 0.08 4.95 0.95
C LEU A 80 -1.28 5.59 0.66
N HIS A 81 -1.30 6.91 0.41
CA HIS A 81 -2.54 7.64 0.19
C HIS A 81 -3.13 7.37 -1.20
N TYR A 82 -2.31 7.49 -2.25
CA TYR A 82 -2.80 7.48 -3.63
C TYR A 82 -2.67 6.11 -4.32
N VAL A 83 -1.69 5.29 -3.95
CA VAL A 83 -1.43 4.02 -4.66
C VAL A 83 -2.07 2.84 -3.94
N TRP A 84 -1.98 2.82 -2.60
CA TRP A 84 -2.42 1.67 -1.80
C TRP A 84 -3.86 1.80 -1.29
N GLU A 85 -4.48 3.00 -1.31
CA GLU A 85 -5.88 3.29 -0.90
C GLU A 85 -6.33 2.62 0.41
N ARG A 86 -5.40 2.33 1.31
CA ARG A 86 -5.60 1.57 2.56
C ARG A 86 -5.21 2.41 3.77
N GLU A 87 -5.60 3.69 3.77
CA GLU A 87 -5.34 4.63 4.87
C GLU A 87 -5.85 4.13 6.23
N SER A 88 -6.89 3.30 6.22
CA SER A 88 -7.47 2.74 7.44
C SER A 88 -6.59 1.66 8.09
N PHE A 89 -5.55 1.16 7.41
CA PHE A 89 -4.67 0.03 7.83
C PHE A 89 -3.32 0.45 8.39
N VAL A 90 -3.16 1.73 8.73
CA VAL A 90 -1.92 2.21 9.34
C VAL A 90 -2.30 2.98 10.59
N ASN A 91 -1.71 2.61 11.74
CA ASN A 91 -1.78 3.46 12.92
C ASN A 91 -1.05 4.78 12.61
N ARG A 92 -1.81 5.76 12.11
CA ARG A 92 -1.30 7.05 11.63
C ARG A 92 -0.44 7.76 12.67
N LYS A 93 -0.76 7.63 13.96
CA LYS A 93 0.03 8.22 15.05
C LYS A 93 1.40 7.54 15.18
N ALA A 94 1.43 6.21 15.23
CA ALA A 94 2.68 5.45 15.30
C ALA A 94 3.55 5.70 14.06
N TYR A 95 2.93 5.72 12.89
CA TYR A 95 3.58 6.01 11.62
C TYR A 95 4.24 7.40 11.61
N LEU A 96 3.47 8.46 11.91
CA LEU A 96 4.00 9.82 11.95
C LEU A 96 5.12 9.97 13.00
N MET A 97 4.99 9.29 14.15
CA MET A 97 6.03 9.31 15.18
C MET A 97 7.32 8.65 14.71
N ILE A 98 7.25 7.51 14.02
CA ILE A 98 8.45 6.86 13.47
C ILE A 98 9.12 7.75 12.42
N PHE A 99 8.37 8.35 11.49
CA PHE A 99 8.97 9.27 10.51
C PHE A 99 9.64 10.48 11.18
N ALA A 100 8.98 11.09 12.17
CA ALA A 100 9.55 12.20 12.92
C ALA A 100 10.86 11.80 13.61
N ILE A 101 10.91 10.63 14.24
CA ILE A 101 12.12 10.10 14.90
C ILE A 101 13.21 9.81 13.86
N THR A 102 12.88 9.17 12.74
CA THR A 102 13.87 8.84 11.70
C THR A 102 14.48 10.10 11.10
N ILE A 103 13.65 11.10 10.76
CA ILE A 103 14.12 12.38 10.21
C ILE A 103 15.00 13.10 11.24
N LEU A 104 14.60 13.13 12.52
CA LEU A 104 15.41 13.72 13.58
C LEU A 104 16.77 13.03 13.73
N LEU A 105 16.80 11.70 13.75
CA LEU A 105 18.04 10.93 13.86
C LEU A 105 18.92 11.10 12.62
N ALA A 106 18.33 11.14 11.42
CA ALA A 106 19.05 11.40 10.17
C ALA A 106 19.67 12.80 10.16
N TYR A 107 18.93 13.81 10.61
CA TYR A 107 19.45 15.18 10.77
C TYR A 107 20.61 15.24 11.76
N LEU A 108 20.47 14.60 12.92
CA LEU A 108 21.54 14.54 13.92
C LEU A 108 22.78 13.81 13.40
N LEU A 109 22.59 12.70 12.69
CA LEU A 109 23.68 11.95 12.04
C LEU A 109 24.41 12.82 11.01
N ASP A 110 23.67 13.56 10.20
CA ASP A 110 24.26 14.41 9.18
C ASP A 110 25.07 15.57 9.77
N VAL A 111 24.44 16.37 10.64
CA VAL A 111 25.10 17.54 11.26
C VAL A 111 26.25 17.14 12.20
N SER A 112 26.16 15.98 12.86
CA SER A 112 27.19 15.56 13.82
C SER A 112 28.33 14.80 13.16
N PHE A 113 28.08 14.11 12.05
CA PHE A 113 29.02 13.17 11.44
C PHE A 113 29.18 13.39 9.93
N LEU A 114 28.14 13.15 9.12
CA LEU A 114 28.30 13.06 7.66
C LEU A 114 28.78 14.36 7.00
N SER A 115 28.30 15.51 7.48
CA SER A 115 28.68 16.82 6.96
C SER A 115 30.03 17.34 7.48
N LYS A 116 30.65 16.67 8.46
CA LYS A 116 31.86 17.16 9.17
C LYS A 116 33.14 16.40 8.86
N VAL A 117 33.06 15.27 8.15
CA VAL A 117 34.22 14.40 7.92
C VAL A 117 34.57 14.39 6.44
N GLU A 118 35.84 14.68 6.10
CA GLU A 118 36.35 14.67 4.72
C GLU A 118 36.35 13.26 4.10
N THR A 119 36.51 12.23 4.94
CA THR A 119 36.40 10.82 4.57
C THR A 119 35.33 10.12 5.41
N VAL A 120 34.22 9.75 4.79
CA VAL A 120 33.10 9.06 5.47
C VAL A 120 33.49 7.67 5.96
N PHE A 121 34.53 7.07 5.37
CA PHE A 121 35.07 5.81 5.85
C PHE A 121 35.97 6.04 7.06
N PRO A 122 35.74 5.28 8.14
CA PRO A 122 36.48 5.48 9.37
C PRO A 122 37.95 5.07 9.22
N ASP A 123 38.85 5.78 9.88
CA ASP A 123 40.23 5.32 10.05
C ASP A 123 40.26 4.01 10.88
N ALA A 124 41.35 3.25 10.89
CA ALA A 124 41.44 1.92 11.50
C ALA A 124 40.98 1.87 12.98
N ASN A 125 41.11 2.97 13.72
CA ASN A 125 40.58 3.09 15.08
C ASN A 125 39.07 3.33 15.12
N GLU A 126 38.53 4.11 14.20
CA GLU A 126 37.09 4.37 14.08
C GLU A 126 36.36 3.15 13.47
N MET A 127 37.06 2.33 12.69
CA MET A 127 36.57 1.04 12.18
C MET A 127 36.21 0.08 13.31
N LYS A 128 36.93 0.13 14.44
CA LYS A 128 36.56 -0.63 15.64
C LYS A 128 35.19 -0.22 16.16
N THR A 129 34.88 1.08 16.14
CA THR A 129 33.59 1.63 16.56
C THR A 129 32.48 1.18 15.62
N VAL A 130 32.72 1.18 14.30
CA VAL A 130 31.77 0.67 13.31
C VAL A 130 31.53 -0.83 13.46
N VAL A 131 32.58 -1.62 13.72
CA VAL A 131 32.44 -3.07 13.99
C VAL A 131 31.62 -3.31 15.26
N TRP A 132 31.85 -2.54 16.34
CA TRP A 132 31.02 -2.61 17.53
C TRP A 132 29.56 -2.22 17.27
N LEU A 133 29.31 -1.21 16.43
CA LEU A 133 27.97 -0.84 15.99
C LEU A 133 27.32 -1.96 15.17
N LEU A 134 28.06 -2.63 14.28
CA LEU A 134 27.57 -3.77 13.52
C LEU A 134 27.31 -4.98 14.41
N ILE A 135 28.10 -5.21 15.44
CA ILE A 135 27.86 -6.25 16.46
C ILE A 135 26.59 -5.92 17.24
N ILE A 136 26.40 -4.67 17.68
CA ILE A 136 25.18 -4.24 18.38
C ILE A 136 23.96 -4.36 17.46
N LEU A 137 24.09 -3.97 16.19
CA LEU A 137 23.04 -4.11 15.18
C LEU A 137 22.72 -5.59 14.90
N PHE A 138 23.74 -6.45 14.82
CA PHE A 138 23.59 -7.89 14.63
C PHE A 138 22.90 -8.54 15.82
N LEU A 139 23.31 -8.20 17.05
CA LEU A 139 22.65 -8.63 18.28
C LEU A 139 21.20 -8.13 18.32
N TYR A 140 20.95 -6.88 17.95
CA TYR A 140 19.60 -6.35 17.79
C TYR A 140 18.79 -7.16 16.77
N LEU A 141 19.33 -7.46 15.59
CA LEU A 141 18.65 -8.27 14.56
C LEU A 141 18.38 -9.71 15.01
N LEU A 142 19.22 -10.27 15.89
CA LEU A 142 19.03 -11.58 16.53
C LEU A 142 17.91 -11.55 17.58
N PHE A 143 17.82 -10.49 18.39
CA PHE A 143 16.88 -10.39 19.51
C PHE A 143 15.62 -9.58 19.22
N LYS A 144 15.51 -8.89 18.09
CA LYS A 144 14.34 -8.07 17.72
C LYS A 144 13.04 -8.86 17.66
N ASP A 145 13.12 -10.16 17.38
CA ASP A 145 11.94 -11.03 17.34
C ASP A 145 11.54 -11.51 18.74
N GLN A 146 12.42 -11.37 19.74
CA GLN A 146 12.17 -11.62 21.17
C GLN A 146 11.71 -10.37 21.92
N VAL A 147 12.17 -9.17 21.51
CA VAL A 147 11.69 -7.89 22.04
C VAL A 147 10.48 -7.43 21.22
N ARG A 148 9.35 -8.10 21.40
CA ARG A 148 8.07 -7.65 20.85
C ARG A 148 7.58 -6.47 21.70
N LEU A 149 7.78 -5.25 21.20
CA LEU A 149 7.04 -4.09 21.70
C LEU A 149 5.58 -4.29 21.30
N ASP A 150 4.77 -4.81 22.22
CA ASP A 150 3.34 -5.12 22.05
C ASP A 150 2.46 -3.90 21.70
N PHE A 151 3.04 -2.70 21.57
CA PHE A 151 2.35 -1.47 21.21
C PHE A 151 1.91 -1.38 19.74
N MET A 152 2.36 -2.29 18.88
CA MET A 152 2.05 -2.26 17.43
C MET A 152 1.47 -3.58 16.91
N LYS A 153 0.75 -4.33 17.75
CA LYS A 153 -0.04 -5.45 17.27
C LYS A 153 -1.29 -4.90 16.57
N GLU A 154 -1.15 -4.50 15.31
CA GLU A 154 -2.33 -4.38 14.46
C GLU A 154 -2.82 -5.81 14.25
N SER A 155 -3.98 -6.10 14.84
CA SER A 155 -4.59 -7.41 14.75
C SER A 155 -4.64 -7.83 13.28
N THR A 156 -4.17 -9.04 12.99
CA THR A 156 -4.31 -9.74 11.70
C THR A 156 -5.79 -9.98 11.42
N THR A 157 -6.53 -8.90 11.19
CA THR A 157 -7.96 -8.91 11.02
C THR A 157 -8.26 -8.73 9.55
N THR A 158 -8.70 -9.85 8.99
CA THR A 158 -9.44 -10.05 7.75
C THR A 158 -10.04 -8.76 7.16
N PHE A 159 -9.87 -8.64 5.84
CA PHE A 159 -10.30 -7.53 4.97
C PHE A 159 -11.61 -6.82 5.38
N ALA A 160 -12.62 -7.55 5.85
CA ALA A 160 -13.93 -7.01 6.20
C ALA A 160 -14.04 -6.28 7.56
N LYS A 161 -13.01 -6.27 8.42
CA LYS A 161 -13.17 -5.72 9.79
C LYS A 161 -13.06 -4.21 9.94
N LYS A 162 -12.89 -3.46 8.85
CA LYS A 162 -12.86 -1.98 8.90
C LYS A 162 -14.07 -1.39 8.16
N LYS A 163 -15.22 -1.42 8.84
CA LYS A 163 -16.50 -0.83 8.41
C LYS A 163 -16.34 0.57 7.80
N GLU A 164 -15.44 1.39 8.34
CA GLU A 164 -15.12 2.72 7.80
C GLU A 164 -14.61 2.70 6.35
N TYR A 165 -13.73 1.76 6.00
CA TYR A 165 -13.26 1.61 4.62
C TYR A 165 -14.40 1.19 3.68
N VAL A 166 -15.23 0.24 4.12
CA VAL A 166 -16.37 -0.25 3.33
C VAL A 166 -17.33 0.90 3.04
N VAL A 167 -17.73 1.66 4.06
CA VAL A 167 -18.67 2.78 3.93
C VAL A 167 -18.10 3.90 3.05
N THR A 168 -16.84 4.30 3.28
CA THR A 168 -16.21 5.36 2.48
C THR A 168 -16.01 4.95 1.02
N SER A 169 -15.59 3.71 0.77
CA SER A 169 -15.45 3.16 -0.59
C SER A 169 -16.80 3.03 -1.27
N TYR A 170 -17.81 2.54 -0.57
CA TYR A 170 -19.18 2.47 -1.05
C TYR A 170 -19.70 3.84 -1.46
N ALA A 171 -19.57 4.86 -0.61
CA ALA A 171 -20.01 6.22 -0.91
C ALA A 171 -19.32 6.79 -2.16
N LYS A 172 -17.99 6.62 -2.29
CA LYS A 172 -17.23 7.07 -3.47
C LYS A 172 -17.70 6.37 -4.75
N LEU A 173 -17.87 5.05 -4.71
CA LEU A 173 -18.32 4.25 -5.84
C LEU A 173 -19.77 4.56 -6.23
N LYS A 174 -20.65 4.71 -5.24
CA LYS A 174 -22.05 5.11 -5.44
C LYS A 174 -22.13 6.48 -6.11
N MET A 175 -21.35 7.46 -5.66
CA MET A 175 -21.30 8.78 -6.28
C MET A 175 -20.79 8.74 -7.73
N LYS A 176 -19.81 7.89 -8.03
CA LYS A 176 -19.19 7.81 -9.37
C LYS A 176 -20.02 7.02 -10.39
N TYR A 177 -20.70 5.96 -9.95
CA TYR A 177 -21.34 4.97 -10.84
C TYR A 177 -22.84 4.78 -10.60
N HIS A 178 -23.48 5.70 -9.87
CA HIS A 178 -24.91 5.62 -9.52
C HIS A 178 -25.80 5.28 -10.72
N ASP A 179 -25.67 6.07 -11.79
CA ASP A 179 -26.56 6.02 -12.94
C ASP A 179 -26.44 4.70 -13.71
N GLU A 180 -25.27 4.07 -13.68
CA GLU A 180 -25.03 2.79 -14.33
C GLU A 180 -25.55 1.62 -13.48
N VAL A 181 -25.15 1.56 -12.21
CA VAL A 181 -25.51 0.44 -11.32
C VAL A 181 -27.02 0.42 -11.05
N THR A 182 -27.69 1.58 -11.03
CA THR A 182 -29.14 1.64 -10.82
C THR A 182 -29.96 1.13 -12.01
N LYS A 183 -29.36 0.86 -13.18
CA LYS A 183 -30.04 0.26 -14.34
C LYS A 183 -30.48 -1.19 -14.10
N PHE A 184 -30.01 -1.85 -13.03
CA PHE A 184 -30.50 -3.19 -12.67
C PHE A 184 -32.04 -3.23 -12.54
N LYS A 185 -32.66 -4.19 -13.23
CA LYS A 185 -34.11 -4.44 -13.11
C LYS A 185 -34.50 -4.91 -11.71
N ASN A 186 -33.64 -5.73 -11.08
CA ASN A 186 -33.81 -6.11 -9.70
C ASN A 186 -32.99 -5.18 -8.78
N LYS A 187 -33.66 -4.31 -8.04
CA LYS A 187 -33.01 -3.36 -7.13
C LYS A 187 -32.26 -4.02 -5.97
N GLN A 188 -32.58 -5.27 -5.61
CA GLN A 188 -31.82 -6.04 -4.62
C GLN A 188 -30.37 -6.31 -5.06
N LEU A 189 -30.08 -6.25 -6.37
CA LEU A 189 -28.73 -6.40 -6.90
C LEU A 189 -27.85 -5.18 -6.66
N VAL A 190 -28.42 -4.00 -6.47
CA VAL A 190 -27.66 -2.75 -6.35
C VAL A 190 -26.67 -2.80 -5.17
N PRO A 191 -27.09 -3.09 -3.93
CA PRO A 191 -26.15 -3.19 -2.81
C PRO A 191 -25.16 -4.35 -2.97
N LEU A 192 -25.59 -5.49 -3.53
CA LEU A 192 -24.71 -6.63 -3.82
C LEU A 192 -23.61 -6.27 -4.81
N PHE A 193 -23.97 -5.54 -5.88
CA PHE A 193 -23.03 -5.13 -6.91
C PHE A 193 -22.02 -4.13 -6.37
N TYR A 194 -22.44 -3.18 -5.54
CA TYR A 194 -21.51 -2.29 -4.85
C TYR A 194 -20.59 -3.05 -3.90
N ALA A 195 -21.07 -4.08 -3.21
CA ALA A 195 -20.20 -4.92 -2.38
C ALA A 195 -19.11 -5.61 -3.21
N MET A 196 -19.47 -6.13 -4.39
CA MET A 196 -18.50 -6.68 -5.35
C MET A 196 -17.50 -5.61 -5.79
N MET A 197 -17.94 -4.41 -6.15
CA MET A 197 -17.05 -3.31 -6.56
C MET A 197 -16.07 -2.88 -5.45
N VAL A 198 -16.55 -2.81 -4.21
CA VAL A 198 -15.69 -2.49 -3.05
C VAL A 198 -14.63 -3.57 -2.86
N TYR A 199 -15.01 -4.85 -2.99
CA TYR A 199 -14.07 -5.97 -2.95
C TYR A 199 -13.00 -5.87 -4.05
N GLU A 200 -13.42 -5.68 -5.31
CA GLU A 200 -12.50 -5.57 -6.45
C GLU A 200 -11.57 -4.37 -6.34
N ASN A 201 -12.08 -3.20 -5.94
CA ASN A 201 -11.26 -2.01 -5.71
C ASN A 201 -10.19 -2.24 -4.64
N TYR A 202 -10.52 -2.97 -3.57
CA TYR A 202 -9.56 -3.22 -2.52
C TYR A 202 -8.42 -4.16 -2.95
N GLN A 203 -8.75 -5.20 -3.72
CA GLN A 203 -7.74 -6.12 -4.25
C GLN A 203 -6.93 -5.46 -5.36
N HIS A 204 -7.56 -4.57 -6.12
CA HIS A 204 -6.99 -3.95 -7.30
C HIS A 204 -7.26 -2.44 -7.30
N PRO A 205 -6.48 -1.65 -6.51
CA PRO A 205 -6.63 -0.21 -6.44
C PRO A 205 -6.52 0.47 -7.81
N PRO A 206 -7.21 1.60 -8.04
CA PRO A 206 -7.26 2.29 -9.33
C PRO A 206 -5.89 2.55 -9.97
N VAL A 207 -4.89 2.96 -9.18
CA VAL A 207 -3.53 3.22 -9.70
C VAL A 207 -2.83 1.93 -10.13
N VAL A 208 -2.97 0.86 -9.34
CA VAL A 208 -2.41 -0.46 -9.67
C VAL A 208 -3.04 -1.01 -10.95
N ARG A 209 -4.37 -0.83 -11.12
CA ARG A 209 -5.06 -1.15 -12.37
C ARG A 209 -4.53 -0.35 -13.54
N TYR A 210 -4.47 0.97 -13.42
CA TYR A 210 -4.00 1.86 -14.47
C TYR A 210 -2.60 1.50 -14.97
N VAL A 211 -1.65 1.25 -14.05
CA VAL A 211 -0.28 0.83 -14.39
C VAL A 211 -0.31 -0.54 -15.09
N ARG A 212 -1.07 -1.51 -14.57
CA ARG A 212 -1.19 -2.84 -15.16
C ARG A 212 -1.74 -2.80 -16.58
N GLU A 213 -2.85 -2.10 -16.77
CA GLU A 213 -3.55 -1.99 -18.06
C GLU A 213 -2.68 -1.29 -19.11
N ARG A 214 -1.93 -0.25 -18.71
CA ARG A 214 -1.08 0.52 -19.62
C ARG A 214 0.22 -0.17 -20.01
N PHE A 215 0.90 -0.80 -19.05
CA PHE A 215 2.25 -1.34 -19.26
C PHE A 215 2.29 -2.86 -19.48
N PHE A 216 1.31 -3.61 -18.98
CA PHE A 216 1.31 -5.09 -19.00
C PHE A 216 0.12 -5.71 -19.76
N GLY A 217 -0.77 -4.91 -20.37
CA GLY A 217 -2.06 -5.31 -20.95
C GLY A 217 -2.06 -6.20 -22.22
N ARG A 218 -1.02 -6.99 -22.50
CA ARG A 218 -0.91 -7.73 -23.77
C ARG A 218 -1.30 -9.22 -23.73
N LYS A 219 -1.55 -9.81 -22.55
CA LYS A 219 -2.07 -11.20 -22.43
C LYS A 219 -3.11 -11.30 -21.31
N GLN A 220 -4.34 -11.69 -21.68
CA GLN A 220 -5.47 -12.06 -20.80
C GLN A 220 -5.52 -11.28 -19.47
N SER A 221 -5.57 -9.94 -19.56
CA SER A 221 -5.64 -9.09 -18.37
C SER A 221 -7.10 -8.89 -17.94
N THR A 222 -7.28 -8.59 -16.67
CA THR A 222 -8.54 -8.13 -16.08
C THR A 222 -8.61 -6.61 -16.20
N TYR A 223 -9.76 -6.09 -16.62
CA TYR A 223 -9.93 -4.66 -16.91
C TYR A 223 -11.04 -4.01 -16.11
N GLY A 224 -10.83 -2.72 -15.82
CA GLY A 224 -11.80 -1.83 -15.22
C GLY A 224 -12.11 -2.15 -13.76
N VAL A 225 -13.03 -1.39 -13.18
CA VAL A 225 -13.41 -1.49 -11.77
C VAL A 225 -13.88 -2.89 -11.35
N MET A 226 -14.49 -3.65 -12.25
CA MET A 226 -14.98 -5.01 -11.99
C MET A 226 -13.99 -6.12 -12.36
N GLN A 227 -12.81 -5.76 -12.85
CA GLN A 227 -11.72 -6.70 -13.15
C GLN A 227 -12.15 -7.86 -14.07
N ILE A 228 -12.86 -7.51 -15.15
CA ILE A 228 -13.35 -8.50 -16.11
C ILE A 228 -12.22 -8.98 -17.03
N PRO A 229 -11.97 -10.30 -17.14
CA PRO A 229 -11.03 -10.84 -18.11
C PRO A 229 -11.46 -10.49 -19.53
N SER A 230 -10.56 -9.89 -20.31
CA SER A 230 -10.84 -9.59 -21.72
C SER A 230 -9.59 -9.60 -22.58
N SER A 231 -9.76 -9.89 -23.87
CA SER A 231 -8.71 -9.75 -24.88
C SER A 231 -8.57 -8.31 -25.38
N ILE A 232 -9.56 -7.46 -25.14
CA ILE A 232 -9.62 -6.06 -25.56
C ILE A 232 -9.70 -5.20 -24.29
N PRO A 233 -8.95 -4.08 -24.18
CA PRO A 233 -9.05 -3.17 -23.04
C PRO A 233 -10.49 -2.69 -22.84
N LEU A 234 -10.94 -2.71 -21.58
CA LEU A 234 -12.28 -2.23 -21.20
C LEU A 234 -12.15 -1.03 -20.27
N THR A 235 -13.03 -0.05 -20.47
CA THR A 235 -13.21 1.04 -19.52
C THR A 235 -13.93 0.58 -18.25
N ASP A 236 -13.87 1.36 -17.17
CA ASP A 236 -14.62 1.09 -15.94
C ASP A 236 -16.12 0.87 -16.23
N LEU A 237 -16.74 1.72 -17.06
CA LEU A 237 -18.16 1.62 -17.42
C LEU A 237 -18.46 0.32 -18.19
N GLN A 238 -17.64 -0.01 -19.20
CA GLN A 238 -17.81 -1.26 -19.95
C GLN A 238 -17.59 -2.50 -19.06
N SER A 239 -16.70 -2.42 -18.07
CA SER A 239 -16.50 -3.51 -17.11
C SER A 239 -17.74 -3.68 -16.22
N ILE A 240 -18.37 -2.58 -15.80
CA ILE A 240 -19.63 -2.59 -15.05
C ILE A 240 -20.73 -3.23 -15.89
N GLU A 241 -20.96 -2.75 -17.10
CA GLU A 241 -22.02 -3.27 -18.00
C GLU A 241 -21.87 -4.78 -18.22
N LYS A 242 -20.67 -5.25 -18.55
CA LYS A 242 -20.41 -6.70 -18.73
C LYS A 242 -20.64 -7.51 -17.46
N SER A 243 -20.26 -6.98 -16.29
CA SER A 243 -20.53 -7.64 -15.02
C SER A 243 -22.01 -7.71 -14.71
N MET A 244 -22.76 -6.63 -14.97
CA MET A 244 -24.21 -6.59 -14.81
C MET A 244 -24.88 -7.63 -15.72
N GLU A 245 -24.49 -7.69 -16.99
CA GLU A 245 -24.98 -8.70 -17.95
C GLU A 245 -24.69 -10.13 -17.48
N LYS A 246 -23.48 -10.41 -16.98
CA LYS A 246 -23.11 -11.73 -16.46
C LYS A 246 -23.98 -12.11 -15.25
N ILE A 247 -24.26 -11.18 -14.34
CA ILE A 247 -25.16 -11.41 -13.20
C ILE A 247 -26.60 -11.67 -13.66
N GLU A 248 -27.10 -10.91 -14.63
CA GLU A 248 -28.44 -11.14 -15.18
C GLU A 248 -28.55 -12.51 -15.88
N GLN A 249 -27.49 -12.96 -16.55
CA GLN A 249 -27.42 -14.30 -17.13
C GLN A 249 -27.45 -15.40 -16.06
N ILE A 250 -26.71 -15.23 -14.96
CA ILE A 250 -26.75 -16.13 -13.79
C ILE A 250 -28.17 -16.21 -13.22
N MET A 251 -28.83 -15.07 -13.03
CA MET A 251 -30.21 -15.04 -12.54
C MET A 251 -31.18 -15.76 -13.49
N LYS A 252 -31.07 -15.53 -14.80
CA LYS A 252 -31.90 -16.22 -15.81
C LYS A 252 -31.69 -17.73 -15.77
N LYS A 253 -30.43 -18.19 -15.75
CA LYS A 253 -30.07 -19.62 -15.71
C LYS A 253 -30.58 -20.30 -14.45
N SER A 254 -30.51 -19.61 -13.31
CA SER A 254 -30.97 -20.11 -12.02
C SER A 254 -32.47 -19.92 -11.76
N LYS A 255 -33.23 -19.37 -12.74
CA LYS A 255 -34.65 -19.00 -12.61
C LYS A 255 -34.93 -18.13 -11.37
N MET A 256 -33.98 -17.26 -11.04
CA MET A 256 -34.06 -16.38 -9.89
C MET A 256 -34.91 -15.15 -10.24
N THR A 257 -35.75 -14.77 -9.30
CA THR A 257 -36.68 -13.64 -9.34
C THR A 257 -36.51 -12.81 -8.07
N LYS A 258 -37.30 -11.74 -7.91
CA LYS A 258 -37.24 -10.88 -6.72
C LYS A 258 -37.64 -11.61 -5.43
N SER A 259 -38.48 -12.65 -5.50
CA SER A 259 -39.00 -13.35 -4.32
C SER A 259 -38.08 -14.46 -3.80
N ASN A 260 -37.21 -15.01 -4.64
CA ASN A 260 -36.25 -16.06 -4.30
C ASN A 260 -34.79 -15.62 -4.54
N PHE A 261 -34.53 -14.33 -4.31
CA PHE A 261 -33.20 -13.76 -4.45
C PHE A 261 -32.21 -14.40 -3.47
N ASP A 262 -31.08 -14.87 -4.00
CA ASP A 262 -30.01 -15.50 -3.22
C ASP A 262 -28.66 -14.93 -3.67
N ALA A 263 -28.14 -13.99 -2.88
CA ALA A 263 -26.85 -13.34 -3.11
C ALA A 263 -25.69 -14.34 -3.10
N VAL A 264 -25.69 -15.31 -2.18
CA VAL A 264 -24.61 -16.29 -2.03
C VAL A 264 -24.51 -17.15 -3.28
N LYS A 265 -25.65 -17.59 -3.82
CA LYS A 265 -25.69 -18.36 -5.06
C LYS A 265 -25.15 -17.57 -6.25
N ILE A 266 -25.54 -16.30 -6.39
CA ILE A 266 -25.04 -15.42 -7.45
C ILE A 266 -23.52 -15.29 -7.36
N LEU A 267 -22.99 -15.00 -6.16
CA LEU A 267 -21.56 -14.80 -5.95
C LEU A 267 -20.77 -16.10 -6.21
N LYS A 268 -21.29 -17.26 -5.77
CA LYS A 268 -20.66 -18.56 -6.03
C LYS A 268 -20.55 -18.86 -7.52
N GLU A 269 -21.61 -18.60 -8.29
CA GLU A 269 -21.58 -18.77 -9.76
C GLU A 269 -20.66 -17.75 -10.44
N TYR A 270 -20.55 -16.53 -9.91
CA TYR A 270 -19.75 -15.47 -10.51
C TYR A 270 -18.24 -15.66 -10.29
N TYR A 271 -17.84 -15.96 -9.05
CA TYR A 271 -16.45 -15.99 -8.59
C TYR A 271 -15.84 -17.38 -8.47
N GLN A 272 -16.66 -18.42 -8.26
CA GLN A 272 -16.21 -19.80 -8.07
C GLN A 272 -15.17 -19.98 -6.95
N ASN A 273 -15.20 -19.12 -5.92
CA ASN A 273 -14.28 -19.14 -4.79
C ASN A 273 -15.03 -18.74 -3.50
N ASP A 274 -15.10 -19.66 -2.52
CA ASP A 274 -15.87 -19.48 -1.28
C ASP A 274 -15.30 -18.40 -0.34
N GLU A 275 -13.98 -18.19 -0.34
CA GLU A 275 -13.35 -17.14 0.46
C GLU A 275 -13.73 -15.75 -0.04
N ILE A 276 -13.70 -15.56 -1.37
CA ILE A 276 -14.15 -14.32 -2.02
C ILE A 276 -15.63 -14.06 -1.72
N VAL A 277 -16.47 -15.09 -1.84
CA VAL A 277 -17.90 -15.01 -1.54
C VAL A 277 -18.13 -14.57 -0.10
N THR A 278 -17.40 -15.14 0.85
CA THR A 278 -17.52 -14.80 2.27
C THR A 278 -17.17 -13.34 2.51
N ASN A 279 -16.04 -12.87 1.99
CA ASN A 279 -15.60 -11.48 2.14
C ASN A 279 -16.61 -10.49 1.52
N ILE A 280 -17.15 -10.80 0.34
CA ILE A 280 -18.16 -9.94 -0.32
C ILE A 280 -19.47 -9.92 0.47
N MET A 281 -19.87 -11.05 1.07
CA MET A 281 -21.09 -11.11 1.89
C MET A 281 -20.95 -10.29 3.17
N GLU A 282 -19.78 -10.25 3.79
CA GLU A 282 -19.51 -9.37 4.94
C GLU A 282 -19.63 -7.89 4.53
N ILE A 283 -19.02 -7.50 3.40
CA ILE A 283 -19.15 -6.13 2.84
C ILE A 283 -20.61 -5.80 2.51
N TYR A 284 -21.35 -6.75 1.94
CA TYR A 284 -22.75 -6.59 1.59
C TYR A 284 -23.61 -6.31 2.83
N GLN A 285 -23.39 -7.03 3.94
CA GLN A 285 -24.07 -6.78 5.21
C GLN A 285 -23.76 -5.38 5.76
N ASP A 286 -22.50 -4.94 5.69
CA ASP A 286 -22.11 -3.60 6.11
C ASP A 286 -22.81 -2.51 5.28
N ILE A 287 -22.90 -2.68 3.96
CA ILE A 287 -23.58 -1.73 3.05
C ILE A 287 -25.09 -1.68 3.35
N VAL A 288 -25.74 -2.83 3.49
CA VAL A 288 -27.18 -2.88 3.81
C VAL A 288 -27.45 -2.21 5.15
N SER A 289 -26.62 -2.47 6.17
CA SER A 289 -26.75 -1.83 7.49
C SER A 289 -26.56 -0.31 7.45
N PHE A 290 -25.81 0.21 6.47
CA PHE A 290 -25.56 1.63 6.32
C PHE A 290 -26.69 2.35 5.58
N ASP A 291 -27.31 1.72 4.57
CA ASP A 291 -28.44 2.30 3.82
C ASP A 291 -29.77 2.25 4.61
N GLU A 292 -29.86 1.46 5.70
CA GLU A 292 -31.03 1.40 6.59
C GLU A 292 -31.08 2.53 7.64
N VAL A 293 -29.97 3.26 7.84
CA VAL A 293 -29.83 4.38 8.81
C VAL A 293 -30.12 5.72 8.13
#